data_AF-A0A8H6HLQ4-F1
#
_entry.id   AF-A0A8H6HLQ4-F1
#
_cell.length_a   1.000
_cell.length_b   1.000
_cell.length_c   1.000
_cell.angle_alpha   90.00
_cell.angle_beta   90.00
_cell.angle_gamma   90.00
#
_symmetry.space_group_name_H-M   'P 1'
#
loop_
_entity.id
_entity.type
_entity.pdbx_description
1 polymer ?
#
loop_
_entity_poly.entity_id
_entity_poly.type
_entity_poly.pdbx_seq_one_letter_code
_entity_poly.pdbx_strand_id
1 'polypeptide(L)'
;MLALAGFNGERKDSYFISRDELNEEKAYQERLEEHGNDARDNALVYFLNLMRYLRTVLLQDMAVMAPQHPDLFLLKFSPFNTDSFRQFSSQSTAIITLAEAEAEANLKHLPEEYAASVSGALRSTMIKQEQHRQEVEQQNLELRRDMFELIQVLGDCMSAPKSKKRKFPESLVQRFTGTSSKYIAELGSQLPESSRPTKRVHLEPSALEHETVSNTTSPTLASPTVITSAPSKAPAISGSGTVYPFSAFPLSTNLEIRAAQVREISILESKLPPERLKHNSFEWLDDSPRRGVSEWLPEFSGYWKPSPGQTPSLKDIWNENEYGIGHRFSIKELRANWGVRWRRNVNGMKVEGVRREKVVELVRRLIAQEGWDEAKALRFLEVKYPIPSNNKNSGIQKVVDSSIDYV
;
A
#
# COMPACT_ATOMS: atom_id res chain seq x y z
N MET A 1 -39.67 -2.18 -8.36
CA MET A 1 -38.21 -1.92 -8.35
C MET A 1 -37.69 -1.81 -9.78
N LEU A 2 -38.17 -0.82 -10.54
CA LEU A 2 -37.84 -0.68 -11.97
C LEU A 2 -37.64 0.81 -12.34
N ALA A 3 -37.27 1.63 -11.35
CA ALA A 3 -37.12 3.08 -11.51
C ALA A 3 -36.09 3.68 -10.55
N LEU A 4 -34.96 3.00 -10.32
CA LEU A 4 -33.87 3.53 -9.48
C LEU A 4 -32.64 3.98 -10.29
N ALA A 5 -32.72 3.95 -11.62
CA ALA A 5 -31.63 4.40 -12.50
C ALA A 5 -32.12 5.24 -13.70
N GLY A 6 -33.39 5.68 -13.73
CA GLY A 6 -33.90 6.55 -14.80
C GLY A 6 -33.96 5.92 -16.22
N PHE A 7 -33.70 4.62 -16.36
CA PHE A 7 -33.78 3.93 -17.64
C PHE A 7 -35.21 3.48 -17.95
N ASN A 8 -35.87 4.16 -18.91
CA ASN A 8 -37.13 3.70 -19.46
C ASN A 8 -36.86 2.75 -20.63
N GLY A 9 -37.07 1.45 -20.41
CA GLY A 9 -36.82 0.39 -21.40
C GLY A 9 -37.80 0.33 -22.59
N GLU A 10 -38.81 1.21 -22.64
CA GLU A 10 -39.85 1.16 -23.68
C GLU A 10 -39.59 2.05 -24.90
N ARG A 11 -38.64 3.00 -24.80
CA ARG A 11 -38.32 3.92 -25.90
C ARG A 11 -37.05 3.48 -26.61
N LYS A 12 -37.18 2.90 -27.81
CA LYS A 12 -36.05 2.50 -28.68
C LYS A 12 -35.12 3.68 -29.02
N ASP A 13 -35.64 4.90 -28.93
CA ASP A 13 -34.97 6.13 -29.32
C ASP A 13 -34.07 6.67 -28.19
N SER A 14 -34.25 6.20 -26.94
CA SER A 14 -33.43 6.59 -25.78
C SER A 14 -32.13 5.80 -25.63
N TYR A 15 -31.85 4.85 -26.52
CA TYR A 15 -30.67 3.97 -26.44
C TYR A 15 -29.44 4.51 -27.16
N PHE A 16 -29.55 5.64 -27.86
CA PHE A 16 -28.44 6.19 -28.61
C PHE A 16 -28.17 7.64 -28.20
N ILE A 17 -27.62 7.79 -27.00
CA ILE A 17 -26.82 8.99 -26.72
C ILE A 17 -25.47 8.75 -27.41
N SER A 18 -25.06 9.67 -28.29
CA SER A 18 -23.74 9.60 -28.91
C SER A 18 -22.68 9.49 -27.81
N ARG A 19 -21.77 8.52 -27.92
CA ARG A 19 -20.68 8.37 -26.93
C ARG A 19 -19.80 9.62 -26.86
N ASP A 20 -19.81 10.45 -27.90
CA ASP A 20 -19.10 11.73 -27.94
C ASP A 20 -19.78 12.82 -27.08
N GLU A 21 -21.05 12.64 -26.75
CA GLU A 21 -21.84 13.57 -25.92
C GLU A 21 -21.84 13.16 -24.44
N LEU A 22 -21.47 11.91 -24.12
CA LEU A 22 -21.43 11.35 -22.77
C LEU A 22 -20.06 11.52 -22.12
N ASN A 23 -19.76 12.74 -21.67
CA ASN A 23 -18.65 12.96 -20.75
C ASN A 23 -19.13 12.82 -19.30
N GLU A 24 -19.30 11.58 -18.84
CA GLU A 24 -19.76 11.26 -17.48
C GLU A 24 -18.88 11.86 -16.38
N GLU A 25 -17.57 12.03 -16.64
CA GLU A 25 -16.68 12.74 -15.71
C GLU A 25 -17.10 14.20 -15.58
N LYS A 26 -17.34 14.89 -16.70
CA LYS A 26 -17.80 16.28 -16.70
C LYS A 26 -19.19 16.41 -16.03
N ALA A 27 -20.12 15.52 -16.37
CA ALA A 27 -21.44 15.49 -15.76
C ALA A 27 -21.38 15.21 -14.26
N TYR A 28 -20.43 14.38 -13.80
CA TYR A 28 -20.17 14.17 -12.38
C TYR A 28 -19.63 15.42 -11.68
N GLN A 29 -18.67 16.13 -12.29
CA GLN A 29 -18.14 17.38 -11.73
C GLN A 29 -19.22 18.45 -11.64
N GLU A 30 -20.05 18.63 -12.70
CA GLU A 30 -21.17 19.58 -12.71
C GLU A 30 -22.18 19.28 -11.58
N ARG A 31 -22.53 17.99 -11.35
CA ARG A 31 -23.40 17.59 -10.21
C ARG A 31 -22.76 17.86 -8.85
N LEU A 32 -21.45 17.65 -8.73
CA LEU A 32 -20.71 17.89 -7.49
C LEU A 32 -20.63 19.39 -7.17
N GLU A 33 -20.52 20.24 -8.19
CA GLU A 33 -20.57 21.70 -8.06
C GLU A 33 -21.97 22.18 -7.65
N GLU A 34 -23.03 21.60 -8.21
CA GLU A 34 -24.42 22.03 -7.95
C GLU A 34 -24.96 21.56 -6.59
N HIS A 35 -24.61 20.34 -6.16
CA HIS A 35 -25.22 19.71 -4.98
C HIS A 35 -24.22 19.34 -3.88
N GLY A 36 -22.93 19.68 -4.06
CA GLY A 36 -21.90 19.44 -3.06
C GLY A 36 -21.76 17.96 -2.68
N ASN A 37 -21.61 17.68 -1.37
CA ASN A 37 -21.35 16.32 -0.88
C ASN A 37 -22.51 15.33 -1.11
N ASP A 38 -23.74 15.81 -1.32
CA ASP A 38 -24.91 14.95 -1.50
C ASP A 38 -24.93 14.29 -2.89
N ALA A 39 -24.22 14.86 -3.88
CA ALA A 39 -24.02 14.29 -5.21
C ALA A 39 -22.78 13.39 -5.32
N ARG A 40 -22.12 13.07 -4.20
CA ARG A 40 -20.89 12.27 -4.22
C ARG A 40 -21.17 10.79 -4.50
N ASP A 41 -21.05 10.42 -5.76
CA ASP A 41 -21.10 9.03 -6.23
C ASP A 41 -19.70 8.40 -6.26
N ASN A 42 -19.32 7.76 -5.15
CA ASN A 42 -18.03 7.09 -5.07
C ASN A 42 -17.94 5.88 -6.03
N ALA A 43 -19.06 5.22 -6.35
CA ALA A 43 -19.04 4.07 -7.25
C ALA A 43 -18.71 4.50 -8.68
N LEU A 44 -19.31 5.60 -9.14
CA LEU A 44 -18.99 6.21 -10.43
C LEU A 44 -17.52 6.63 -10.51
N VAL A 45 -17.00 7.27 -9.45
CA VAL A 45 -15.57 7.67 -9.39
C VAL A 45 -14.64 6.47 -9.51
N TYR A 46 -14.90 5.39 -8.76
CA TYR A 46 -14.06 4.18 -8.85
C TYR A 46 -14.17 3.51 -10.22
N PHE A 47 -15.37 3.47 -10.80
CA PHE A 47 -15.58 2.92 -12.13
C PHE A 47 -14.83 3.73 -13.21
N LEU A 48 -14.89 5.05 -13.19
CA LEU A 48 -14.16 5.91 -14.13
C LEU A 48 -12.64 5.76 -13.99
N ASN A 49 -12.14 5.65 -12.76
CA ASN A 49 -10.72 5.38 -12.51
C ASN A 49 -10.29 4.02 -13.06
N LEU A 50 -11.10 2.98 -12.87
CA LEU A 50 -10.85 1.66 -13.44
C LEU A 50 -10.84 1.72 -14.98
N MET A 51 -11.79 2.40 -15.60
CA MET A 51 -11.86 2.54 -17.07
C MET A 51 -10.64 3.31 -17.62
N ARG A 52 -10.15 4.33 -16.91
CA ARG A 52 -8.92 5.06 -17.27
C ARG A 52 -7.68 4.17 -17.19
N TYR A 53 -7.60 3.35 -16.14
CA TYR A 53 -6.53 2.36 -15.99
C TYR A 53 -6.55 1.34 -17.12
N LEU A 54 -7.70 0.70 -17.37
CA LEU A 54 -7.87 -0.29 -18.43
C LEU A 54 -7.56 0.29 -19.82
N ARG A 55 -7.96 1.53 -20.09
CA ARG A 55 -7.60 2.24 -21.33
C ARG A 55 -6.09 2.40 -21.47
N THR A 56 -5.39 2.70 -20.39
CA THR A 56 -3.93 2.86 -20.38
C THR A 56 -3.24 1.54 -20.69
N VAL A 57 -3.65 0.46 -20.02
CA VAL A 57 -3.15 -0.91 -20.26
C VAL A 57 -3.39 -1.30 -21.72
N LEU A 58 -4.62 -1.12 -22.21
CA LEU A 58 -4.97 -1.44 -23.59
C LEU A 58 -4.11 -0.68 -24.61
N LEU A 59 -3.88 0.62 -24.41
CA LEU A 59 -3.03 1.41 -25.30
C LEU A 59 -1.57 0.94 -25.29
N GLN A 60 -1.02 0.62 -24.11
CA GLN A 60 0.35 0.15 -23.97
C GLN A 60 0.55 -1.23 -24.60
N ASP A 61 -0.35 -2.17 -24.29
CA ASP A 61 -0.24 -3.53 -24.82
C ASP A 61 -0.47 -3.56 -26.33
N MET A 62 -1.46 -2.81 -26.83
CA MET A 62 -1.66 -2.68 -28.28
C MET A 62 -0.46 -2.05 -28.98
N ALA A 63 0.26 -1.11 -28.35
CA ALA A 63 1.47 -0.51 -28.92
C ALA A 63 2.60 -1.53 -29.10
N VAL A 64 2.69 -2.54 -28.22
CA VAL A 64 3.64 -3.65 -28.32
C VAL A 64 3.18 -4.72 -29.31
N MET A 65 1.87 -5.00 -29.34
CA MET A 65 1.29 -6.03 -30.20
C MET A 65 1.13 -5.59 -31.65
N ALA A 66 0.93 -4.30 -31.93
CA ALA A 66 0.65 -3.80 -33.28
C ALA A 66 1.72 -4.18 -34.32
N PRO A 67 3.03 -4.13 -34.03
CA PRO A 67 4.06 -4.61 -34.96
C PRO A 67 4.04 -6.13 -35.17
N GLN A 68 3.62 -6.89 -34.15
CA GLN A 68 3.62 -8.36 -34.18
C GLN A 68 2.37 -8.93 -34.89
N HIS A 69 1.26 -8.21 -34.80
CA HIS A 69 -0.04 -8.60 -35.34
C HIS A 69 -0.72 -7.41 -36.05
N PRO A 70 -0.21 -7.01 -37.23
CA PRO A 70 -0.70 -5.83 -37.95
C PRO A 70 -2.14 -5.99 -38.49
N ASP A 71 -2.65 -7.21 -38.52
CA ASP A 71 -3.97 -7.61 -38.99
C ASP A 71 -5.06 -7.55 -37.90
N LEU A 72 -4.71 -7.21 -36.66
CA LEU A 72 -5.66 -7.08 -35.56
C LEU A 72 -6.80 -6.11 -35.91
N PHE A 73 -8.04 -6.58 -35.73
CA PHE A 73 -9.25 -5.81 -36.03
C PHE A 73 -9.30 -4.46 -35.31
N LEU A 74 -8.81 -4.40 -34.06
CA LEU A 74 -8.79 -3.17 -33.25
C LEU A 74 -7.93 -2.06 -33.88
N LEU A 75 -6.89 -2.40 -34.66
CA LEU A 75 -6.00 -1.43 -35.31
C LEU A 75 -6.68 -0.61 -36.40
N LYS A 76 -7.89 -1.01 -36.85
CA LYS A 76 -8.67 -0.31 -37.87
C LYS A 76 -9.40 0.92 -37.32
N PHE A 77 -9.53 1.03 -35.99
CA PHE A 77 -10.33 2.07 -35.34
C PHE A 77 -9.46 3.06 -34.57
N SER A 78 -9.98 4.26 -34.36
CA SER A 78 -9.36 5.26 -33.49
C SER A 78 -9.33 4.73 -32.03
N PRO A 79 -8.26 5.00 -31.26
CA PRO A 79 -7.07 5.78 -31.62
C PRO A 79 -5.99 4.99 -32.36
N PHE A 80 -6.15 3.67 -32.52
CA PHE A 80 -5.10 2.77 -33.00
C PHE A 80 -4.73 2.94 -34.48
N ASN A 81 -5.65 3.47 -35.30
CA ASN A 81 -5.40 3.75 -36.71
C ASN A 81 -4.69 5.09 -36.97
N THR A 82 -4.49 5.92 -35.93
CA THR A 82 -3.95 7.28 -36.05
C THR A 82 -2.42 7.32 -36.11
N ASP A 83 -1.86 8.37 -36.72
CA ASP A 83 -0.40 8.57 -36.79
C ASP A 83 0.21 8.74 -35.40
N SER A 84 -0.48 9.42 -34.48
CA SER A 84 -0.04 9.58 -33.10
C SER A 84 0.15 8.23 -32.40
N PHE A 85 -0.76 7.28 -32.62
CA PHE A 85 -0.61 5.94 -32.06
C PHE A 85 0.51 5.15 -32.73
N ARG A 86 0.67 5.26 -34.06
CA ARG A 86 1.78 4.60 -34.78
C ARG A 86 3.14 5.10 -34.29
N GLN A 87 3.28 6.40 -34.07
CA GLN A 87 4.49 6.99 -33.49
C GLN A 87 4.72 6.48 -32.07
N PHE A 88 3.69 6.48 -31.22
CA PHE A 88 3.77 5.95 -29.86
C PHE A 88 4.17 4.46 -29.84
N SER A 89 3.61 3.64 -30.74
CA SER A 89 3.96 2.24 -30.90
C SER A 89 5.43 2.05 -31.28
N SER A 90 5.90 2.76 -32.31
CA SER A 90 7.30 2.68 -32.75
C SER A 90 8.29 3.07 -31.66
N GLN A 91 8.00 4.15 -30.92
CA GLN A 91 8.83 4.60 -29.79
C GLN A 91 8.81 3.60 -28.64
N SER A 92 7.64 3.03 -28.34
CA SER A 92 7.50 2.04 -27.25
C SER A 92 8.32 0.79 -27.53
N THR A 93 8.28 0.27 -28.76
CA THR A 93 9.11 -0.89 -29.15
C THR A 93 10.61 -0.58 -29.08
N ALA A 94 11.04 0.61 -29.53
CA ALA A 94 12.44 1.03 -29.41
C ALA A 94 12.89 1.17 -27.94
N ILE A 95 12.02 1.68 -27.08
CA ILE A 95 12.28 1.81 -25.64
C ILE A 95 12.45 0.44 -24.97
N ILE A 96 11.57 -0.51 -25.29
CA ILE A 96 11.59 -1.86 -24.73
C ILE A 96 12.85 -2.59 -25.18
N THR A 97 13.14 -2.60 -26.49
CA THR A 97 14.34 -3.26 -27.03
C THR A 97 15.65 -2.71 -26.46
N LEU A 98 15.74 -1.38 -26.28
CA LEU A 98 16.89 -0.76 -25.61
C LEU A 98 17.00 -1.20 -24.15
N ALA A 99 15.88 -1.23 -23.41
CA ALA A 99 15.86 -1.65 -22.01
C ALA A 99 16.21 -3.14 -21.85
N GLU A 100 15.76 -3.99 -22.77
CA GLU A 100 16.10 -5.41 -22.81
C GLU A 100 17.58 -5.62 -23.11
N ALA A 101 18.15 -4.91 -24.08
CA ALA A 101 19.58 -4.98 -24.40
C ALA A 101 20.46 -4.50 -23.23
N GLU A 102 20.05 -3.43 -22.55
CA GLU A 102 20.71 -2.92 -21.35
C GLU A 102 20.63 -3.92 -20.18
N ALA A 103 19.46 -4.52 -19.96
CA ALA A 103 19.27 -5.57 -18.97
C ALA A 103 20.13 -6.81 -19.27
N GLU A 104 20.23 -7.21 -20.54
CA GLU A 104 21.04 -8.36 -20.96
C GLU A 104 22.55 -8.07 -20.79
N ALA A 105 23.00 -6.86 -21.12
CA ALA A 105 24.38 -6.44 -20.88
C ALA A 105 24.71 -6.45 -19.38
N ASN A 106 23.83 -5.88 -18.55
CA ASN A 106 23.98 -5.90 -17.09
C ASN A 106 24.01 -7.33 -16.54
N LEU A 107 23.20 -8.23 -17.11
CA LEU A 107 23.18 -9.64 -16.73
C LEU A 107 24.50 -10.36 -17.05
N LYS A 108 25.13 -10.03 -18.18
CA LYS A 108 26.44 -10.58 -18.59
C LYS A 108 27.61 -10.07 -17.74
N HIS A 109 27.46 -8.91 -17.09
CA HIS A 109 28.49 -8.30 -16.24
C HIS A 109 28.34 -8.64 -14.75
N LEU A 110 27.39 -9.51 -14.37
CA LEU A 110 27.30 -9.99 -13.00
C LEU A 110 28.52 -10.88 -12.67
N PRO A 111 29.15 -10.71 -11.48
CA PRO A 111 30.15 -11.64 -11.01
C PRO A 111 29.56 -13.07 -10.96
N GLU A 112 30.35 -14.05 -11.37
CA GLU A 112 29.93 -15.43 -11.66
C GLU A 112 29.14 -16.09 -10.50
N GLU A 113 29.45 -15.73 -9.26
CA GLU A 113 28.75 -16.17 -8.05
C GLU A 113 27.29 -15.67 -7.98
N TYR A 114 27.02 -14.44 -8.43
CA TYR A 114 25.67 -13.88 -8.48
C TYR A 114 24.89 -14.38 -9.68
N ALA A 115 25.54 -14.56 -10.84
CA ALA A 115 24.91 -15.15 -12.02
C ALA A 115 24.45 -16.58 -11.76
N ALA A 116 25.25 -17.39 -11.06
CA ALA A 116 24.89 -18.75 -10.64
C ALA A 116 23.75 -18.76 -9.62
N SER A 117 23.76 -17.85 -8.64
CA SER A 117 22.71 -17.73 -7.63
C SER A 117 21.37 -17.27 -8.22
N VAL A 118 21.38 -16.23 -9.06
CA VAL A 118 20.17 -15.73 -9.74
C VAL A 118 19.63 -16.76 -10.73
N SER A 119 20.51 -17.43 -11.51
CA SER A 119 20.09 -18.50 -12.41
C SER A 119 19.55 -19.72 -11.65
N GLY A 120 20.14 -20.05 -10.50
CA GLY A 120 19.66 -21.12 -9.62
C GLY A 120 18.29 -20.80 -9.02
N ALA A 121 18.11 -19.55 -8.55
CA ALA A 121 16.83 -19.06 -8.06
C ALA A 121 15.76 -19.08 -9.16
N LEU A 122 16.08 -18.59 -10.36
CA LEU A 122 15.15 -18.55 -11.50
C LEU A 122 14.76 -19.96 -11.97
N ARG A 123 15.73 -20.88 -12.06
CA ARG A 123 15.45 -22.29 -12.36
C ARG A 123 14.59 -22.93 -11.27
N SER A 124 14.87 -22.64 -10.00
CA SER A 124 14.06 -23.14 -8.88
C SER A 124 12.62 -22.60 -8.92
N THR A 125 12.42 -21.32 -9.25
CA THR A 125 11.09 -20.74 -9.41
C THR A 125 10.36 -21.35 -10.61
N MET A 126 11.04 -21.56 -11.74
CA MET A 126 10.45 -22.21 -12.91
C MET A 126 10.05 -23.66 -12.63
N ILE A 127 10.90 -24.41 -11.93
CA ILE A 127 10.59 -25.79 -11.53
C ILE A 127 9.37 -25.82 -10.60
N LYS A 128 9.31 -24.93 -9.60
CA LYS A 128 8.16 -24.85 -8.69
C LYS A 128 6.88 -24.45 -9.41
N GLN A 129 6.96 -23.52 -10.36
CA GLN A 129 5.81 -23.08 -11.14
C GLN A 129 5.31 -24.18 -12.07
N GLU A 130 6.20 -24.95 -12.68
CA GLU A 130 5.88 -26.12 -13.49
C GLU A 130 5.22 -27.23 -12.66
N GLN A 131 5.77 -27.52 -11.47
CA GLN A 131 5.20 -28.48 -10.53
C GLN A 131 3.78 -28.05 -10.11
N HIS A 132 3.60 -26.78 -9.76
CA HIS A 132 2.28 -26.24 -9.43
C HIS A 132 1.30 -26.36 -10.59
N ARG A 133 1.75 -26.08 -11.82
CA ARG A 133 0.90 -26.24 -13.02
C ARG A 133 0.46 -27.69 -13.22
N GLN A 134 1.38 -28.64 -13.03
CA GLN A 134 1.08 -30.07 -13.14
C GLN A 134 0.13 -30.55 -12.04
N GLU A 135 0.29 -30.05 -10.82
CA GLU A 135 -0.62 -30.34 -9.70
C GLU A 135 -2.03 -29.81 -9.98
N VAL A 136 -2.16 -28.58 -10.46
CA VAL A 136 -3.46 -27.99 -10.85
C VAL A 136 -4.09 -28.76 -12.01
N GLU A 137 -3.30 -29.20 -12.99
CA GLU A 137 -3.81 -30.00 -14.12
C GLU A 137 -4.27 -31.39 -13.66
N GLN A 138 -3.51 -32.04 -12.78
CA GLN A 138 -3.88 -33.31 -12.19
C GLN A 138 -5.16 -33.21 -11.35
N GLN A 139 -5.29 -32.16 -10.53
CA GLN A 139 -6.51 -31.90 -9.77
C GLN A 139 -7.71 -31.63 -10.69
N ASN A 140 -7.52 -30.89 -11.78
CA ASN A 140 -8.58 -30.65 -12.78
C ASN A 140 -9.02 -31.95 -13.47
N LEU A 141 -8.10 -32.86 -13.78
CA LEU A 141 -8.43 -34.18 -14.32
C LEU A 141 -9.19 -35.04 -13.31
N GLU A 142 -8.79 -35.00 -12.04
CA GLU A 142 -9.49 -35.71 -10.96
C GLU A 142 -10.91 -35.17 -10.74
N LEU A 143 -11.08 -33.85 -10.70
CA LEU A 143 -12.39 -33.18 -10.64
C LEU A 143 -13.29 -33.57 -11.83
N ARG A 144 -12.73 -33.62 -13.05
CA ARG A 144 -13.48 -34.05 -14.24
C ARG A 144 -13.91 -35.51 -14.14
N ARG A 145 -13.06 -36.40 -13.62
CA ARG A 145 -13.40 -37.80 -13.40
C ARG A 145 -14.52 -37.95 -12.37
N ASP A 146 -14.38 -37.27 -11.23
CA ASP A 146 -15.37 -37.31 -10.15
C ASP A 146 -16.73 -36.72 -10.58
N MET A 147 -16.71 -35.67 -11.40
CA MET A 147 -17.92 -35.11 -12.00
C MET A 147 -18.58 -36.11 -12.97
N PHE A 148 -17.80 -36.85 -13.76
CA PHE A 148 -18.32 -37.87 -14.66
C PHE A 148 -18.95 -39.05 -13.88
N GLU A 149 -18.31 -39.49 -12.79
CA GLU A 149 -18.88 -40.51 -11.89
C GLU A 149 -20.19 -40.03 -11.25
N LEU A 150 -20.28 -38.76 -10.82
CA LEU A 150 -21.50 -38.18 -10.26
C LEU A 150 -22.64 -38.18 -11.29
N ILE A 151 -22.36 -37.76 -12.53
CA ILE A 151 -23.34 -37.74 -13.63
C ILE A 151 -23.83 -39.16 -13.93
N GLN A 152 -22.94 -40.15 -13.92
CA GLN A 152 -23.30 -41.55 -14.15
C GLN A 152 -24.20 -42.10 -13.03
N VAL A 153 -23.88 -41.84 -11.76
CA VAL A 153 -24.72 -42.23 -10.62
C VAL A 153 -26.10 -41.56 -10.66
N LEU A 154 -26.16 -40.28 -11.05
CA LEU A 154 -27.42 -39.56 -11.25
C LEU A 154 -28.25 -40.16 -12.39
N GLY A 155 -27.61 -40.52 -13.51
CA GLY A 155 -28.24 -41.21 -14.63
C GLY A 155 -28.81 -42.58 -14.27
N ASP A 156 -28.07 -43.37 -13.49
CA ASP A 156 -28.50 -44.69 -12.99
C ASP A 156 -29.65 -44.57 -11.97
N CYS A 157 -29.66 -43.50 -11.17
CA CYS A 157 -30.74 -43.19 -10.23
C CYS A 157 -32.02 -42.74 -10.94
N MET A 158 -31.90 -42.05 -12.08
CA MET A 158 -33.03 -41.57 -12.86
C MET A 158 -33.64 -42.60 -13.82
N SER A 159 -32.88 -43.64 -14.19
CA SER A 159 -33.32 -44.71 -15.10
C SER A 159 -33.94 -45.93 -14.39
N ALA A 160 -33.87 -46.00 -13.06
CA ALA A 160 -34.41 -47.12 -12.28
C ALA A 160 -35.92 -47.00 -11.99
N PRO A 161 -36.69 -48.12 -12.02
CA PRO A 161 -38.11 -48.11 -11.69
C PRO A 161 -38.36 -47.73 -10.22
N LYS A 162 -39.42 -46.94 -10.00
CA LYS A 162 -39.74 -46.13 -8.80
C LYS A 162 -39.91 -46.86 -7.45
N SER A 163 -39.48 -48.11 -7.27
CA SER A 163 -39.90 -48.94 -6.13
C SER A 163 -38.84 -49.28 -5.07
N LYS A 164 -37.57 -48.86 -5.18
CA LYS A 164 -36.59 -49.04 -4.08
C LYS A 164 -35.68 -47.83 -3.90
N LYS A 165 -35.84 -47.12 -2.77
CA LYS A 165 -34.90 -46.08 -2.31
C LYS A 165 -33.53 -46.71 -2.09
N ARG A 166 -32.60 -46.55 -3.03
CA ARG A 166 -31.17 -46.85 -2.80
C ARG A 166 -30.51 -45.65 -2.13
N LYS A 167 -29.66 -45.93 -1.15
CA LYS A 167 -28.83 -44.93 -0.47
C LYS A 167 -27.73 -44.47 -1.42
N PHE A 168 -27.49 -43.16 -1.48
CA PHE A 168 -26.38 -42.59 -2.24
C PHE A 168 -25.05 -43.11 -1.67
N PRO A 169 -24.06 -43.46 -2.51
CA PRO A 169 -22.76 -43.92 -2.01
C PRO A 169 -22.06 -42.80 -1.24
N GLU A 170 -21.96 -42.98 0.07
CA GLU A 170 -21.43 -41.99 1.03
C GLU A 170 -19.96 -41.62 0.75
N SER A 171 -19.19 -42.56 0.20
CA SER A 171 -17.80 -42.35 -0.24
C SER A 171 -17.66 -41.32 -1.36
N LEU A 172 -18.68 -41.14 -2.20
CA LEU A 172 -18.67 -40.20 -3.33
C LEU A 172 -19.03 -38.78 -2.85
N VAL A 173 -19.96 -38.67 -1.89
CA VAL A 173 -20.30 -37.41 -1.20
C VAL A 173 -19.12 -36.89 -0.38
N GLN A 174 -18.38 -37.79 0.28
CA GLN A 174 -17.22 -37.43 1.09
C GLN A 174 -16.02 -36.95 0.25
N ARG A 175 -15.81 -37.52 -0.95
CA ARG A 175 -14.81 -37.00 -1.91
C ARG A 175 -15.20 -35.62 -2.43
N PHE A 176 -16.45 -35.42 -2.86
CA PHE A 176 -16.89 -34.14 -3.40
C PHE A 176 -16.83 -32.99 -2.37
N THR A 177 -17.19 -33.26 -1.11
CA THR A 177 -17.11 -32.27 -0.03
C THR A 177 -15.68 -32.01 0.42
N GLY A 178 -14.80 -33.02 0.41
CA GLY A 178 -13.37 -32.87 0.72
C GLY A 178 -12.58 -32.10 -0.35
N THR A 179 -12.80 -32.39 -1.63
CA THR A 179 -12.11 -31.73 -2.76
C THR A 179 -12.59 -30.29 -2.94
N SER A 180 -13.89 -30.02 -2.77
CA SER A 180 -14.46 -28.67 -2.86
C SER A 180 -14.03 -27.76 -1.69
N SER A 181 -13.85 -28.33 -0.48
CA SER A 181 -13.34 -27.60 0.69
C SER A 181 -11.88 -27.16 0.51
N LYS A 182 -11.05 -28.01 -0.11
CA LYS A 182 -9.68 -27.62 -0.50
C LYS A 182 -9.67 -26.54 -1.59
N TYR A 183 -10.54 -26.64 -2.58
CA TYR A 183 -10.67 -25.66 -3.66
C TYR A 183 -11.07 -24.26 -3.14
N ILE A 184 -11.96 -24.18 -2.14
CA ILE A 184 -12.35 -22.90 -1.51
C ILE A 184 -11.22 -22.33 -0.63
N ALA A 185 -10.44 -23.19 0.05
CA ALA A 185 -9.29 -22.77 0.83
C ALA A 185 -8.10 -22.30 -0.04
N GLU A 186 -7.89 -22.91 -1.20
CA GLU A 186 -6.83 -22.54 -2.15
C GLU A 186 -7.21 -21.35 -3.05
N LEU A 187 -8.48 -21.19 -3.47
CA LEU A 187 -8.92 -19.95 -4.15
C LEU A 187 -8.84 -18.72 -3.23
N GLY A 188 -8.94 -18.90 -1.91
CA GLY A 188 -8.68 -17.83 -0.94
C GLY A 188 -7.20 -17.46 -0.79
N SER A 189 -6.30 -18.32 -1.26
CA SER A 189 -4.84 -18.19 -1.09
C SER A 189 -4.08 -17.90 -2.39
N GLN A 190 -4.75 -17.93 -3.56
CA GLN A 190 -4.13 -17.70 -4.86
C GLN A 190 -5.00 -16.81 -5.77
N LEU A 191 -4.97 -15.50 -5.51
CA LEU A 191 -5.12 -14.51 -6.57
C LEU A 191 -3.71 -14.14 -7.04
N PRO A 192 -3.37 -14.27 -8.33
CA PRO A 192 -2.07 -13.83 -8.83
C PRO A 192 -2.00 -12.31 -8.72
N GLU A 193 -1.02 -11.80 -7.99
CA GLU A 193 -0.60 -10.40 -8.12
C GLU A 193 -0.27 -10.14 -9.58
N SER A 194 -1.18 -9.41 -10.23
CA SER A 194 -1.09 -8.97 -11.61
C SER A 194 0.16 -8.13 -11.77
N SER A 195 1.11 -8.70 -12.50
CA SER A 195 2.32 -8.01 -12.96
C SER A 195 1.93 -6.86 -13.89
N ARG A 196 2.50 -5.65 -13.65
CA ARG A 196 2.91 -4.59 -14.61
C ARG A 196 2.55 -3.15 -14.15
N PRO A 197 3.22 -2.08 -14.66
CA PRO A 197 4.41 -2.01 -15.50
C PRO A 197 5.53 -1.10 -14.95
N THR A 198 6.76 -1.47 -15.29
CA THR A 198 7.98 -0.66 -15.20
C THR A 198 7.92 0.56 -16.14
N LYS A 199 8.10 1.79 -15.63
CA LYS A 199 8.59 2.96 -16.38
C LYS A 199 9.49 3.80 -15.48
N ARG A 200 10.82 3.64 -15.60
CA ARG A 200 11.78 4.28 -16.53
C ARG A 200 12.03 5.75 -16.17
N VAL A 201 13.16 5.91 -15.49
CA VAL A 201 13.83 7.15 -15.07
C VAL A 201 14.31 7.93 -16.29
N HIS A 202 14.14 9.24 -16.24
CA HIS A 202 14.75 10.21 -17.14
C HIS A 202 16.17 10.49 -16.63
N LEU A 203 17.20 10.20 -17.43
CA LEU A 203 18.57 10.62 -17.16
C LEU A 203 19.06 11.53 -18.28
N GLU A 204 19.41 12.73 -17.85
CA GLU A 204 20.06 13.81 -18.57
C GLU A 204 21.57 13.52 -18.68
N PRO A 205 22.26 13.86 -19.79
CA PRO A 205 23.68 13.59 -19.96
C PRO A 205 24.52 14.75 -19.45
N SER A 206 25.56 14.48 -18.66
CA SER A 206 26.67 15.42 -18.49
C SER A 206 28.02 14.71 -18.42
N ALA A 207 29.01 15.43 -18.91
CA ALA A 207 30.26 14.97 -19.49
C ALA A 207 31.47 15.14 -18.56
N LEU A 208 32.54 14.38 -18.85
CA LEU A 208 33.99 14.61 -18.56
C LEU A 208 34.36 14.70 -17.05
N GLU A 209 35.49 14.25 -16.50
CA GLU A 209 36.84 13.86 -16.94
C GLU A 209 37.55 13.22 -15.70
N HIS A 210 38.53 12.31 -15.91
CA HIS A 210 39.85 12.16 -15.22
C HIS A 210 39.96 12.37 -13.68
N GLU A 211 40.61 11.55 -12.83
CA GLU A 211 41.90 10.83 -12.89
C GLU A 211 42.10 9.94 -11.62
N THR A 212 42.68 8.75 -11.81
CA THR A 212 43.82 8.09 -11.14
C THR A 212 43.97 7.80 -9.61
N VAL A 213 44.41 6.54 -9.37
CA VAL A 213 45.31 5.94 -8.34
C VAL A 213 44.75 5.31 -7.04
N SER A 214 44.71 3.97 -7.08
CA SER A 214 45.24 2.94 -6.14
C SER A 214 45.29 3.17 -4.62
N ASN A 215 44.75 2.22 -3.84
CA ASN A 215 45.57 1.16 -3.19
C ASN A 215 44.76 0.15 -2.33
N THR A 216 44.97 -1.11 -2.67
CA THR A 216 45.13 -2.34 -1.87
C THR A 216 44.98 -2.26 -0.34
N THR A 217 44.08 -3.08 0.23
CA THR A 217 44.42 -4.20 1.13
C THR A 217 43.16 -4.93 1.61
N SER A 218 43.03 -6.22 1.27
CA SER A 218 42.25 -7.18 2.06
C SER A 218 42.99 -7.47 3.38
N PRO A 219 42.32 -7.99 4.42
CA PRO A 219 42.38 -9.45 4.54
C PRO A 219 41.15 -10.14 5.17
N THR A 220 41.18 -11.46 5.00
CA THR A 220 40.70 -12.51 5.93
C THR A 220 39.28 -13.03 5.80
N LEU A 221 39.25 -14.24 5.24
CA LEU A 221 38.22 -15.28 5.31
C LEU A 221 37.52 -15.39 6.68
N ALA A 222 36.20 -15.38 6.63
CA ALA A 222 35.37 -16.17 7.51
C ALA A 222 34.19 -16.72 6.70
N SER A 223 34.16 -18.03 6.49
CA SER A 223 32.95 -18.74 6.05
C SER A 223 31.84 -18.55 7.07
N PRO A 224 30.57 -18.53 6.64
CA PRO A 224 29.53 -19.12 7.46
C PRO A 224 28.74 -20.18 6.69
N THR A 225 28.89 -21.40 7.18
CA THR A 225 27.81 -22.25 7.68
C THR A 225 26.42 -22.00 7.10
N VAL A 226 25.92 -23.02 6.41
CA VAL A 226 24.51 -23.25 6.11
C VAL A 226 23.68 -23.07 7.39
N ILE A 227 22.93 -21.99 7.47
CA ILE A 227 21.85 -21.81 8.44
C ILE A 227 20.59 -21.51 7.66
N THR A 228 19.64 -22.43 7.78
CA THR A 228 18.23 -22.31 7.44
C THR A 228 17.70 -20.91 7.76
N SER A 229 17.54 -20.06 6.75
CA SER A 229 17.26 -18.64 6.95
C SER A 229 15.76 -18.35 7.07
N ALA A 230 15.37 -17.90 8.26
CA ALA A 230 14.23 -17.01 8.46
C ALA A 230 14.30 -15.80 7.49
N PRO A 231 13.17 -15.12 7.19
CA PRO A 231 13.18 -13.94 6.32
C PRO A 231 14.21 -12.91 6.80
N SER A 232 15.19 -12.58 5.94
CA SER A 232 16.29 -11.71 6.34
C SER A 232 15.76 -10.32 6.68
N LYS A 233 16.00 -9.85 7.91
CA LYS A 233 15.73 -8.48 8.38
C LYS A 233 16.72 -7.50 7.74
N ALA A 234 16.68 -7.36 6.43
CA ALA A 234 17.58 -6.48 5.69
C ALA A 234 17.27 -5.00 6.00
N PRO A 235 18.29 -4.14 6.13
CA PRO A 235 18.07 -2.71 6.32
C PRO A 235 17.36 -2.09 5.10
N ALA A 236 16.62 -1.01 5.35
CA ALA A 236 16.01 -0.22 4.29
C ALA A 236 17.02 0.81 3.77
N ILE A 237 17.10 0.99 2.46
CA ILE A 237 17.93 2.01 1.82
C ILE A 237 16.99 2.93 1.06
N SER A 238 17.02 4.22 1.37
CA SER A 238 16.19 5.23 0.70
C SER A 238 16.74 5.58 -0.68
N GLY A 239 15.96 6.33 -1.46
CA GLY A 239 16.41 6.85 -2.77
C GLY A 239 17.58 7.84 -2.67
N SER A 240 17.82 8.44 -1.49
CA SER A 240 18.98 9.30 -1.23
C SER A 240 20.24 8.52 -0.81
N GLY A 241 20.15 7.19 -0.67
CA GLY A 241 21.24 6.34 -0.20
C GLY A 241 21.36 6.25 1.33
N THR A 242 20.42 6.84 2.08
CA THR A 242 20.41 6.73 3.54
C THR A 242 19.99 5.33 3.96
N VAL A 243 20.75 4.74 4.88
CA VAL A 243 20.47 3.41 5.44
C VAL A 243 19.69 3.55 6.74
N TYR A 244 18.56 2.85 6.80
CA TYR A 244 17.68 2.75 7.96
C TYR A 244 17.65 1.31 8.48
N PRO A 245 17.59 1.14 9.82
CA PRO A 245 17.42 -0.19 10.39
C PRO A 245 16.06 -0.76 10.00
N PHE A 246 15.98 -2.09 9.85
CA PHE A 246 14.72 -2.79 9.57
C PHE A 246 13.61 -2.47 10.60
N SER A 247 14.01 -2.18 11.84
CA SER A 247 13.07 -1.76 12.90
C SER A 247 12.40 -0.40 12.65
N ALA A 248 13.05 0.49 11.91
CA ALA A 248 12.47 1.77 11.52
C ALA A 248 11.50 1.59 10.35
N PHE A 249 11.96 0.90 9.29
CA PHE A 249 11.15 0.65 8.09
C PHE A 249 11.19 -0.83 7.70
N PRO A 250 10.18 -1.62 8.11
CA PRO A 250 10.08 -3.03 7.72
C PRO A 250 9.60 -3.12 6.26
N LEU A 251 10.54 -3.24 5.32
CA LEU A 251 10.21 -3.33 3.90
C LEU A 251 9.52 -4.65 3.54
N SER A 252 8.59 -4.58 2.59
CA SER A 252 7.90 -5.74 2.02
C SER A 252 8.85 -6.59 1.17
N THR A 253 8.57 -7.89 1.09
CA THR A 253 9.24 -8.80 0.15
C THR A 253 8.71 -8.62 -1.29
N ASN A 254 7.51 -8.10 -1.45
CA ASN A 254 6.97 -7.74 -2.77
C ASN A 254 7.72 -6.52 -3.30
N LEU A 255 8.32 -6.66 -4.49
CA LEU A 255 9.16 -5.64 -5.11
C LEU A 255 8.41 -4.36 -5.50
N GLU A 256 7.14 -4.47 -5.91
CA GLU A 256 6.31 -3.31 -6.29
C GLU A 256 5.97 -2.46 -5.07
N ILE A 257 5.50 -3.11 -4.00
CA ILE A 257 5.22 -2.46 -2.71
C ILE A 257 6.51 -1.87 -2.14
N ARG A 258 7.62 -2.60 -2.22
CA ARG A 258 8.93 -2.14 -1.73
C ARG A 258 9.41 -0.89 -2.46
N ALA A 259 9.19 -0.77 -3.77
CA ALA A 259 9.54 0.43 -4.52
C ALA A 259 8.72 1.65 -4.08
N ALA A 260 7.41 1.48 -3.82
CA ALA A 260 6.56 2.52 -3.27
C ALA A 260 7.01 2.92 -1.84
N GLN A 261 7.30 1.93 -1.00
CA GLN A 261 7.84 2.13 0.34
C GLN A 261 9.14 2.94 0.35
N VAL A 262 10.11 2.61 -0.51
CA VAL A 262 11.39 3.33 -0.62
C VAL A 262 11.19 4.76 -1.13
N ARG A 263 10.26 4.97 -2.06
CA ARG A 263 9.87 6.30 -2.54
C ARG A 263 9.29 7.16 -1.42
N GLU A 264 8.38 6.60 -0.63
CA GLU A 264 7.78 7.31 0.50
C GLU A 264 8.78 7.59 1.63
N ILE A 265 9.78 6.72 1.86
CA ILE A 265 10.89 7.05 2.78
C ILE A 265 11.62 8.31 2.28
N SER A 266 11.87 8.40 0.97
CA SER A 266 12.54 9.57 0.37
C SER A 266 11.69 10.85 0.50
N ILE A 267 10.36 10.72 0.42
CA ILE A 267 9.43 11.83 0.69
C ILE A 267 9.48 12.24 2.17
N LEU A 268 9.58 11.28 3.10
CA LEU A 268 9.75 11.60 4.52
C LEU A 268 11.08 12.32 4.79
N GLU A 269 12.17 11.92 4.14
CA GLU A 269 13.47 12.60 4.24
C GLU A 269 13.42 14.06 3.79
N SER A 270 12.56 14.40 2.83
CA SER A 270 12.38 15.80 2.40
C SER A 270 11.74 16.68 3.48
N LYS A 271 11.06 16.08 4.45
CA LYS A 271 10.31 16.78 5.51
C LYS A 271 10.98 16.67 6.88
N LEU A 272 11.70 15.59 7.11
CA LEU A 272 12.25 15.22 8.42
C LEU A 272 13.69 14.77 8.27
N PRO A 273 14.59 15.19 9.19
CA PRO A 273 15.98 14.80 9.11
C PRO A 273 16.13 13.28 9.32
N PRO A 274 17.06 12.61 8.63
CA PRO A 274 17.26 11.17 8.71
C PRO A 274 17.42 10.61 10.13
N GLU A 275 18.11 11.36 11.00
CA GLU A 275 18.30 10.94 12.40
C GLU A 275 16.99 10.82 13.15
N ARG A 276 15.98 11.66 12.86
CA ARG A 276 14.65 11.53 13.48
C ARG A 276 13.93 10.29 12.98
N LEU A 277 14.06 9.98 11.70
CA LEU A 277 13.45 8.78 11.10
C LEU A 277 14.09 7.48 11.65
N LYS A 278 15.41 7.43 11.86
CA LYS A 278 16.10 6.23 12.37
C LYS A 278 15.66 5.77 13.76
N HIS A 279 15.25 6.71 14.62
CA HIS A 279 14.89 6.42 16.02
C HIS A 279 13.40 6.07 16.21
N ASN A 280 12.60 6.12 15.15
CA ASN A 280 11.18 5.85 15.22
C ASN A 280 10.84 4.65 14.34
N SER A 281 9.88 3.85 14.78
CA SER A 281 9.33 2.75 14.00
C SER A 281 8.18 3.25 13.15
N PHE A 282 8.03 2.70 11.94
CA PHE A 282 6.97 3.03 11.01
C PHE A 282 6.26 1.77 10.54
N GLU A 283 4.97 1.93 10.24
CA GLU A 283 4.16 0.90 9.62
C GLU A 283 3.69 1.38 8.27
N TRP A 284 3.83 0.49 7.28
CA TRP A 284 3.30 0.72 5.96
C TRP A 284 1.81 0.43 5.97
N LEU A 285 1.00 1.44 5.72
CA LEU A 285 -0.42 1.23 5.48
C LEU A 285 -0.63 1.14 3.99
N ASP A 286 -0.75 -0.09 3.49
CA ASP A 286 -1.15 -0.33 2.12
C ASP A 286 -2.67 -0.21 2.03
N ASP A 287 -3.12 0.65 1.13
CA ASP A 287 -4.52 0.74 0.70
C ASP A 287 -5.54 0.79 1.85
N SER A 288 -5.62 1.94 2.55
CA SER A 288 -6.77 2.20 3.40
C SER A 288 -8.01 2.25 2.49
N PRO A 289 -9.02 1.35 2.63
CA PRO A 289 -10.14 1.20 1.70
C PRO A 289 -11.04 2.44 1.56
N ARG A 290 -10.69 3.53 2.24
CA ARG A 290 -11.39 4.82 2.21
C ARG A 290 -10.65 5.90 1.41
N ARG A 291 -9.36 5.72 1.06
CA ARG A 291 -8.51 6.84 0.59
C ARG A 291 -7.46 6.54 -0.47
N GLY A 292 -7.13 5.29 -0.78
CA GLY A 292 -6.27 4.95 -1.93
C GLY A 292 -4.87 5.57 -1.92
N VAL A 293 -4.33 5.91 -0.75
CA VAL A 293 -2.96 6.42 -0.60
C VAL A 293 -2.23 5.51 0.38
N SER A 294 -1.20 4.83 -0.11
CA SER A 294 -0.28 4.07 0.73
C SER A 294 0.76 5.02 1.32
N GLU A 295 0.95 4.99 2.63
CA GLU A 295 1.87 5.89 3.34
C GLU A 295 2.52 5.20 4.55
N TRP A 296 3.70 5.70 4.94
CA TRP A 296 4.35 5.35 6.19
C TRP A 296 3.76 6.15 7.35
N LEU A 297 3.18 5.46 8.34
CA LEU A 297 2.77 6.08 9.59
C LEU A 297 3.73 5.72 10.72
N PRO A 298 4.16 6.69 11.54
CA PRO A 298 4.94 6.38 12.72
C PRO A 298 4.10 5.53 13.68
N GLU A 299 4.73 4.51 14.23
CA GLU A 299 4.16 3.71 15.30
C GLU A 299 4.24 4.52 16.60
N PHE A 300 3.14 5.19 16.92
CA PHE A 300 3.03 5.96 18.15
C PHE A 300 2.11 5.23 19.13
N SER A 301 2.73 4.43 20.02
CA SER A 301 2.02 3.55 20.97
C SER A 301 1.22 4.28 22.06
N GLY A 302 1.41 5.60 22.17
CA GLY A 302 0.66 6.47 23.06
C GLY A 302 1.51 7.62 23.57
N TYR A 303 0.86 8.57 24.24
CA TYR A 303 1.60 9.67 24.86
C TYR A 303 2.60 9.14 25.87
N TRP A 304 3.72 9.85 25.99
CA TRP A 304 4.74 9.57 26.96
C TRP A 304 4.16 9.55 28.37
N LYS A 305 4.63 8.56 29.12
CA LYS A 305 4.32 8.35 30.52
C LYS A 305 5.63 8.24 31.28
N PRO A 306 5.75 8.89 32.44
CA PRO A 306 6.86 8.64 33.35
C PRO A 306 6.77 7.22 33.93
N SER A 307 7.70 6.87 34.82
CA SER A 307 7.75 5.57 35.49
C SER A 307 6.38 5.12 36.01
N PRO A 308 6.10 3.80 36.03
CA PRO A 308 4.79 3.28 36.43
C PRO A 308 4.30 3.88 37.76
N GLY A 309 3.10 4.47 37.73
CA GLY A 309 2.51 5.12 38.91
C GLY A 309 2.75 6.63 39.01
N GLN A 310 3.56 7.23 38.15
CA GLN A 310 3.74 8.68 38.07
C GLN A 310 2.84 9.31 37.00
N THR A 311 2.44 10.56 37.22
CA THR A 311 1.76 11.41 36.25
C THR A 311 2.77 12.32 35.55
N PRO A 312 2.65 12.57 34.23
CA PRO A 312 3.55 13.50 33.54
C PRO A 312 3.41 14.90 34.14
N SER A 313 4.53 15.62 34.25
CA SER A 313 4.52 17.02 34.66
C SER A 313 3.98 17.92 33.54
N LEU A 314 3.63 19.17 33.86
CA LEU A 314 3.23 20.16 32.85
C LEU A 314 4.37 20.42 31.85
N LYS A 315 5.61 20.45 32.36
CA LYS A 315 6.82 20.53 31.53
C LYS A 315 6.97 19.34 30.59
N ASP A 316 6.68 18.12 31.05
CA ASP A 316 6.73 16.94 30.18
C ASP A 316 5.67 17.01 29.08
N ILE A 317 4.44 17.44 29.41
CA ILE A 317 3.36 17.61 28.43
C ILE A 317 3.75 18.65 27.37
N TRP A 318 4.31 19.79 27.80
CA TRP A 318 4.80 20.83 26.88
C TRP A 318 5.93 20.32 26.00
N ASN A 319 6.95 19.69 26.61
CA ASN A 319 8.10 19.16 25.90
C ASN A 319 7.69 18.11 24.87
N GLU A 320 6.81 17.17 25.24
CA GLU A 320 6.28 16.19 24.30
C GLU A 320 5.56 16.87 23.12
N ASN A 321 4.80 17.93 23.40
CA ASN A 321 4.08 18.63 22.35
C ASN A 321 4.99 19.37 21.39
N GLU A 322 5.97 20.13 21.90
CA GLU A 322 6.76 21.07 21.10
C GLU A 322 8.04 20.42 20.55
N TYR A 323 8.77 19.67 21.39
CA TYR A 323 10.11 19.15 21.09
C TYR A 323 10.17 17.62 20.95
N GLY A 324 9.22 16.90 21.54
CA GLY A 324 9.25 15.44 21.68
C GLY A 324 10.04 14.97 22.91
N ILE A 325 9.89 13.69 23.28
CA ILE A 325 10.59 13.08 24.43
C ILE A 325 11.25 11.77 24.03
N GLY A 326 12.55 11.63 24.31
CA GLY A 326 13.30 10.38 24.12
C GLY A 326 13.34 9.95 22.65
N HIS A 327 13.80 10.85 21.78
CA HIS A 327 13.91 10.68 20.32
C HIS A 327 12.59 10.46 19.55
N ARG A 328 11.45 10.39 20.24
CA ARG A 328 10.13 10.40 19.59
C ARG A 328 9.82 11.75 18.95
N PHE A 329 8.96 11.72 17.94
CA PHE A 329 8.37 12.92 17.35
C PHE A 329 7.59 13.74 18.38
N SER A 330 7.63 15.06 18.22
CA SER A 330 6.74 15.95 18.95
C SER A 330 5.32 15.84 18.42
N ILE A 331 4.32 16.17 19.25
CA ILE A 331 2.92 16.19 18.79
C ILE A 331 2.73 17.20 17.65
N LYS A 332 3.49 18.30 17.66
CA LYS A 332 3.53 19.29 16.57
C LYS A 332 4.03 18.68 15.25
N GLU A 333 5.14 17.96 15.27
CA GLU A 333 5.67 17.26 14.09
C GLU A 333 4.68 16.21 13.57
N LEU A 334 4.06 15.45 14.49
CA LEU A 334 3.08 14.43 14.14
C LEU A 334 1.85 15.01 13.43
N ARG A 335 1.35 16.17 13.90
CA ARG A 335 0.25 16.90 13.26
C ARG A 335 0.65 17.49 11.93
N ALA A 336 1.84 18.07 11.83
CA ALA A 336 2.31 18.69 10.59
C ALA A 336 2.42 17.68 9.45
N ASN A 337 2.93 16.47 9.72
CA ASN A 337 3.22 15.48 8.69
C ASN A 337 2.07 14.50 8.43
N TRP A 338 1.33 14.09 9.47
CA TRP A 338 0.27 13.07 9.37
C TRP A 338 -1.11 13.54 9.85
N GLY A 339 -1.24 14.79 10.31
CA GLY A 339 -2.52 15.36 10.75
C GLY A 339 -3.11 14.61 11.93
N VAL A 340 -4.31 14.06 11.74
CA VAL A 340 -4.97 13.21 12.76
C VAL A 340 -4.66 11.72 12.60
N ARG A 341 -4.02 11.31 11.49
CA ARG A 341 -3.87 9.91 11.08
C ARG A 341 -2.88 9.15 11.96
N TRP A 342 -1.85 9.81 12.47
CA TRP A 342 -0.88 9.20 13.39
C TRP A 342 -1.52 8.59 14.65
N ARG A 343 -2.73 9.02 15.04
CA ARG A 343 -3.48 8.48 16.19
C ARG A 343 -4.25 7.20 15.87
N ARG A 344 -4.30 6.78 14.60
CA ARG A 344 -4.92 5.52 14.12
C ARG A 344 -6.32 5.24 14.68
N ASN A 345 -7.10 6.31 14.89
CA ASN A 345 -8.45 6.26 15.47
C ASN A 345 -8.54 5.62 16.88
N VAL A 346 -7.44 5.55 17.65
CA VAL A 346 -7.44 4.98 19.01
C VAL A 346 -8.13 5.94 19.99
N ASN A 347 -9.28 5.54 20.54
CA ASN A 347 -10.11 6.40 21.41
C ASN A 347 -9.35 6.94 22.63
N GLY A 348 -8.53 6.12 23.29
CA GLY A 348 -7.73 6.55 24.44
C GLY A 348 -6.77 7.70 24.10
N MET A 349 -6.16 7.67 22.90
CA MET A 349 -5.26 8.73 22.44
C MET A 349 -5.99 10.02 22.07
N LYS A 350 -7.26 9.93 21.64
CA LYS A 350 -8.08 11.12 21.38
C LYS A 350 -8.41 11.85 22.68
N VAL A 351 -8.91 11.13 23.68
CA VAL A 351 -9.30 11.70 24.97
C VAL A 351 -8.10 12.34 25.66
N GLU A 352 -6.97 11.61 25.75
CA GLU A 352 -5.76 12.13 26.36
C GLU A 352 -5.18 13.31 25.56
N GLY A 353 -5.29 13.29 24.23
CA GLY A 353 -4.88 14.40 23.38
C GLY A 353 -5.66 15.68 23.64
N VAL A 354 -6.98 15.59 23.80
CA VAL A 354 -7.82 16.74 24.14
C VAL A 354 -7.43 17.31 25.51
N ARG A 355 -7.12 16.46 26.49
CA ARG A 355 -6.67 16.91 27.82
C ARG A 355 -5.33 17.63 27.77
N ARG A 356 -4.34 17.05 27.09
CA ARG A 356 -3.00 17.65 26.94
C ARG A 356 -3.03 18.93 26.10
N GLU A 357 -3.89 19.00 25.09
CA GLU A 357 -4.01 20.20 24.25
C GLU A 357 -4.39 21.43 25.05
N LYS A 358 -5.27 21.30 26.05
CA LYS A 358 -5.67 22.42 26.90
C LYS A 358 -4.51 22.98 27.72
N VAL A 359 -3.63 22.10 28.22
CA VAL A 359 -2.39 22.52 28.92
C VAL A 359 -1.47 23.27 27.97
N VAL A 360 -1.26 22.72 26.78
CA VAL A 360 -0.43 23.35 25.74
C VAL A 360 -0.98 24.72 25.34
N GLU A 361 -2.30 24.83 25.18
CA GLU A 361 -2.96 26.08 24.82
C GLU A 361 -2.81 27.15 25.92
N LEU A 362 -2.89 26.76 27.19
CA LEU A 362 -2.63 27.69 28.31
C LEU A 362 -1.20 28.21 28.30
N VAL A 363 -0.23 27.34 28.07
CA VAL A 363 1.19 27.75 27.96
C VAL A 363 1.37 28.71 26.77
N ARG A 364 0.80 28.41 25.61
CA ARG A 364 0.86 29.29 24.42
C ARG A 364 0.25 30.66 24.69
N ARG A 365 -0.90 30.72 25.36
CA ARG A 365 -1.56 31.99 25.72
C ARG A 365 -0.72 32.82 26.68
N LEU A 366 -0.09 32.18 27.67
CA LEU A 366 0.81 32.88 28.59
C LEU A 366 2.03 33.43 27.83
N ILE A 367 2.69 32.62 27.00
CA ILE A 367 3.85 33.06 26.20
C ILE A 367 3.49 34.18 25.22
N ALA A 368 2.25 34.24 24.74
CA ALA A 368 1.78 35.32 23.89
C ALA A 368 1.61 36.68 24.60
N GLN A 369 1.62 36.71 25.94
CA GLN A 369 1.58 37.93 26.73
C GLN A 369 2.98 38.54 26.90
N GLU A 370 3.05 39.87 26.99
CA GLU A 370 4.33 40.58 27.18
C GLU A 370 4.97 40.22 28.53
N GLY A 371 6.29 39.97 28.53
CA GLY A 371 7.07 39.64 29.74
C GLY A 371 7.07 38.16 30.15
N TRP A 372 6.27 37.33 29.48
CA TRP A 372 6.24 35.88 29.69
C TRP A 372 7.20 35.15 28.76
N ASP A 373 7.93 34.20 29.33
CA ASP A 373 8.72 33.22 28.60
C ASP A 373 8.25 31.81 28.96
N GLU A 374 8.69 30.80 28.21
CA GLU A 374 8.29 29.41 28.40
C GLU A 374 8.52 28.94 29.85
N ALA A 375 9.67 29.28 30.43
CA ALA A 375 10.04 28.86 31.78
C ALA A 375 9.14 29.50 32.85
N LYS A 376 8.83 30.79 32.73
CA LYS A 376 7.90 31.50 33.63
C LYS A 376 6.48 30.95 33.51
N ALA A 377 6.00 30.71 32.28
CA ALA A 377 4.66 30.18 32.04
C ALA A 377 4.48 28.80 32.70
N LEU A 378 5.43 27.89 32.46
CA LEU A 378 5.39 26.55 33.06
C LEU A 378 5.49 26.60 34.60
N ARG A 379 6.42 27.40 35.14
CA ARG A 379 6.56 27.55 36.60
C ARG A 379 5.29 28.12 37.25
N PHE A 380 4.66 29.09 36.61
CA PHE A 380 3.39 29.66 37.08
C PHE A 380 2.28 28.61 37.12
N LEU A 381 2.12 27.84 36.04
CA LEU A 381 1.10 26.79 35.98
C LEU A 381 1.37 25.66 36.97
N GLU A 382 2.63 25.28 37.20
CA GLU A 382 2.99 24.27 38.21
C GLU A 382 2.62 24.72 39.63
N VAL A 383 2.81 26.00 39.95
CA VAL A 383 2.46 26.57 41.27
C VAL A 383 0.95 26.73 41.42
N LYS A 384 0.27 27.27 40.41
CA LYS A 384 -1.17 27.60 40.50
C LYS A 384 -2.08 26.39 40.27
N TYR A 385 -1.65 25.44 39.45
CA TYR A 385 -2.43 24.28 39.04
C TYR A 385 -1.58 22.98 39.09
N PRO A 386 -1.13 22.56 40.28
CA PRO A 386 -0.32 21.35 40.41
C PRO A 386 -1.12 20.11 39.99
N ILE A 387 -0.46 19.19 39.26
CA ILE A 387 -1.03 17.88 38.93
C ILE A 387 -0.84 16.95 40.14
N PRO A 388 -1.91 16.57 40.86
CA PRO A 388 -1.78 15.64 42.00
C PRO A 388 -1.26 14.28 41.54
N SER A 389 -0.14 13.86 42.12
CA SER A 389 0.60 12.63 41.81
C SER A 389 -0.20 11.33 42.00
N ASN A 390 -1.29 11.38 42.78
CA ASN A 390 -1.99 10.18 43.24
C ASN A 390 -3.29 9.86 42.47
N ASN A 391 -3.63 10.59 41.41
CA ASN A 391 -4.90 10.40 40.72
C ASN A 391 -4.73 10.26 39.21
N LYS A 392 -4.75 9.00 38.75
CA LYS A 392 -4.35 8.55 37.41
C LYS A 392 -5.11 9.20 36.24
N ASN A 393 -6.20 9.94 36.49
CA ASN A 393 -7.03 10.56 35.45
C ASN A 393 -7.63 11.95 35.79
N SER A 394 -7.50 12.47 37.01
CA SER A 394 -8.23 13.69 37.44
C SER A 394 -7.38 14.94 37.60
N GLY A 395 -6.04 14.80 37.67
CA GLY A 395 -5.15 15.94 37.89
C GLY A 395 -5.17 16.94 36.72
N ILE A 396 -5.00 16.45 35.49
CA ILE A 396 -5.07 17.29 34.28
C ILE A 396 -6.47 17.87 34.10
N GLN A 397 -7.51 17.10 34.44
CA GLN A 397 -8.90 17.57 34.35
C GLN A 397 -9.16 18.75 35.29
N LYS A 398 -8.59 18.77 36.50
CA LYS A 398 -8.69 19.92 37.41
C LYS A 398 -7.98 21.17 36.89
N VAL A 399 -6.77 21.04 36.31
CA VAL A 399 -6.09 22.17 35.65
C VAL A 399 -6.96 22.75 34.55
N VAL A 400 -7.58 21.85 33.78
CA VAL A 400 -8.47 22.17 32.67
C VAL A 400 -9.75 22.87 33.13
N ASP A 401 -10.40 22.37 34.17
CA ASP A 401 -11.68 22.90 34.64
C ASP A 401 -11.49 24.23 35.40
N SER A 402 -10.38 24.39 36.14
CA SER A 402 -10.07 25.62 36.90
C SER A 402 -9.44 26.75 36.06
N SER A 403 -9.14 26.51 34.79
CA SER A 403 -8.62 27.52 33.87
C SER A 403 -9.72 28.21 33.04
N ILE A 404 -10.96 27.74 33.13
CA ILE A 404 -12.12 28.37 32.48
C ILE A 404 -12.48 29.71 33.17
N ASP A 405 -12.13 29.88 34.45
CA ASP A 405 -12.57 31.02 35.27
C ASP A 405 -11.63 32.25 35.24
N TYR A 406 -10.54 32.23 34.46
CA TYR A 406 -9.54 33.32 34.42
C TYR A 406 -9.19 33.79 32.99
N VAL A 407 -10.03 33.45 32.02
CA VAL A 407 -10.12 34.09 30.69
C VAL A 407 -11.38 34.94 30.68
#